data_AF-A0A0E0N9A6-F1
#
_entry.id   AF-A0A0E0N9A6-F1
#
_cell.length_a   1.000
_cell.length_b   1.000
_cell.length_c   1.000
_cell.angle_alpha   90.00
_cell.angle_beta   90.00
_cell.angle_gamma   90.00
#
_symmetry.space_group_name_H-M   'P 1'
#
loop_
_entity.id
_entity.type
_entity.pdbx_description
1 polymer ?
#
loop_
_entity_poly.entity_id
_entity_poly.type
_entity_poly.pdbx_seq_one_letter_code
_entity_poly.pdbx_strand_id
1 'polypeptide(L)'
;MEEFDASDISLLLTLGTPHLPPPKGTPGVIDQTRGLLTYVEKNCAPAVYTPELKYVCIAGRYIQGAPLTGNTIATTDDILAVDTPSDIAEAVMVSTNDKSTQSGPTLRARFIGQGYKQVCGRADVWGDGVVPEVSAHLEGALNISFDGVYHSPVGSDDEQRPWYGSPAILKQWVHHLLS
;
A
#
# COMPACT_ATOMS: atom_id res chain seq x y z
N MET A 1 -16.45 -17.96 6.98
CA MET A 1 -16.06 -19.38 6.88
C MET A 1 -16.72 -20.18 7.99
N GLU A 2 -16.66 -19.74 9.25
CA GLU A 2 -17.49 -20.32 10.34
C GLU A 2 -19.01 -20.25 10.06
N GLU A 3 -19.50 -19.17 9.44
CA GLU A 3 -20.94 -19.02 9.11
C GLU A 3 -21.44 -19.87 7.94
N PHE A 4 -20.55 -20.45 7.13
CA PHE A 4 -20.93 -21.13 5.88
C PHE A 4 -20.68 -22.64 5.88
N ASP A 5 -20.28 -23.22 7.01
CA ASP A 5 -19.95 -24.67 7.15
C ASP A 5 -19.06 -25.20 6.01
N ALA A 6 -18.21 -24.33 5.47
CA ALA A 6 -17.40 -24.61 4.29
C ALA A 6 -16.09 -25.27 4.75
N SER A 7 -16.02 -26.59 4.63
CA SER A 7 -14.85 -27.41 4.99
C SER A 7 -13.71 -27.34 3.97
N ASP A 8 -13.91 -26.66 2.84
CA ASP A 8 -13.06 -26.79 1.64
C ASP A 8 -12.16 -25.58 1.35
N ILE A 9 -12.15 -24.55 2.20
CA ILE A 9 -11.23 -23.41 2.04
C ILE A 9 -10.02 -23.61 2.94
N SER A 10 -8.87 -23.84 2.32
CA SER A 10 -7.59 -24.00 3.03
C SER A 10 -6.68 -22.76 2.94
N LEU A 11 -7.04 -21.75 2.14
CA LEU A 11 -6.19 -20.59 1.89
C LEU A 11 -6.99 -19.30 1.64
N LEU A 12 -6.60 -18.24 2.35
CA LEU A 12 -6.86 -16.85 1.95
C LEU A 12 -5.51 -16.20 1.58
N LEU A 13 -5.35 -15.81 0.32
CA LEU A 13 -4.20 -15.04 -0.14
C LEU A 13 -4.64 -13.64 -0.56
N THR A 14 -3.97 -12.62 -0.06
CA THR A 14 -4.30 -11.21 -0.34
C THR A 14 -3.10 -10.47 -0.90
N LEU A 15 -3.36 -9.58 -1.85
CA LEU A 15 -2.37 -8.76 -2.53
C LEU A 15 -2.73 -7.30 -2.29
N GLY A 16 -1.92 -6.57 -1.53
CA GLY A 16 -2.12 -5.15 -1.25
C GLY A 16 -3.50 -4.82 -0.68
N THR A 17 -4.10 -5.70 0.12
CA THR A 17 -5.47 -5.50 0.66
C THR A 17 -5.40 -4.87 2.05
N PRO A 18 -6.12 -3.76 2.34
CA PRO A 18 -6.11 -3.16 3.67
C PRO A 18 -6.99 -3.96 4.64
N HIS A 19 -6.40 -4.44 5.73
CA HIS A 19 -7.07 -5.30 6.71
C HIS A 19 -7.44 -4.59 8.01
N LEU A 20 -6.73 -3.52 8.34
CA LEU A 20 -6.90 -2.81 9.62
C LEU A 20 -7.64 -1.48 9.43
N PRO A 21 -8.58 -1.13 10.33
CA PRO A 21 -9.23 0.17 10.28
C PRO A 21 -8.23 1.30 10.60
N PRO A 22 -8.43 2.52 10.07
CA PRO A 22 -7.64 3.66 10.50
C PRO A 22 -7.89 3.97 11.99
N PRO A 23 -6.89 4.48 12.73
CA PRO A 23 -7.07 4.83 14.14
C PRO A 23 -8.17 5.90 14.32
N LYS A 24 -9.09 5.64 15.25
CA LYS A 24 -10.20 6.55 15.55
C LYS A 24 -9.70 7.90 16.07
N GLY A 25 -10.37 8.98 15.67
CA GLY A 25 -10.04 10.34 16.12
C GLY A 25 -8.78 10.94 15.47
N THR A 26 -8.19 10.28 14.47
CA THR A 26 -7.04 10.85 13.75
C THR A 26 -7.46 12.10 12.97
N PRO A 27 -6.84 13.28 13.19
CA PRO A 27 -7.25 14.52 12.52
C PRO A 27 -7.16 14.45 10.99
N GLY A 28 -8.26 14.79 10.32
CA GLY A 28 -8.37 14.79 8.86
C GLY A 28 -8.43 13.41 8.21
N VAL A 29 -8.65 12.35 9.00
CA VAL A 29 -8.86 10.99 8.49
C VAL A 29 -10.36 10.67 8.51
N ILE A 30 -10.86 10.23 7.37
CA ILE A 30 -12.20 9.72 7.19
C ILE A 30 -12.07 8.23 6.84
N ASP A 31 -12.67 7.36 7.64
CA ASP A 31 -12.71 5.93 7.34
C ASP A 31 -13.50 5.68 6.05
N GLN A 32 -12.78 5.41 4.96
CA GLN A 32 -13.34 5.16 3.63
C GLN A 32 -14.19 3.90 3.59
N THR A 33 -13.94 2.96 4.50
CA THR A 33 -14.72 1.71 4.61
C THR A 33 -16.00 1.91 5.43
N ARG A 34 -16.21 3.11 5.98
CA ARG A 34 -17.39 3.50 6.77
C ARG A 34 -17.63 2.54 7.95
N GLY A 35 -16.56 2.08 8.59
CA GLY A 35 -16.59 1.18 9.74
C GLY A 35 -16.53 -0.31 9.40
N LEU A 36 -16.45 -0.70 8.12
CA LEU A 36 -16.40 -2.12 7.74
C LEU A 36 -15.18 -2.83 8.33
N LEU A 37 -13.98 -2.24 8.23
CA LEU A 37 -12.78 -2.85 8.82
C LEU A 37 -12.83 -2.87 10.36
N THR A 38 -13.47 -1.87 10.98
CA THR A 38 -13.73 -1.89 12.43
C THR A 38 -14.67 -3.03 12.81
N TYR A 39 -15.67 -3.30 11.98
CA TYR A 39 -16.58 -4.43 12.20
C TYR A 39 -15.84 -5.77 12.05
N VAL A 40 -15.03 -5.94 11.01
CA VAL A 40 -14.24 -7.16 10.79
C VAL A 40 -13.28 -7.41 11.95
N GLU A 41 -12.49 -6.40 12.33
CA GLU A 41 -11.54 -6.52 13.45
C GLU A 41 -12.22 -6.92 14.76
N LYS A 42 -13.45 -6.44 15.01
CA LYS A 42 -14.18 -6.72 16.24
C LYS A 42 -14.89 -8.08 16.24
N ASN A 43 -15.38 -8.53 15.09
CA ASN A 43 -16.35 -9.64 15.02
C ASN A 43 -15.81 -10.88 14.31
N CYS A 44 -14.70 -10.79 13.58
CA CYS A 44 -14.12 -11.94 12.89
C CYS A 44 -12.95 -12.52 13.69
N ALA A 45 -12.73 -13.83 13.53
CA ALA A 45 -11.56 -14.50 14.07
C ALA A 45 -10.27 -13.89 13.50
N PRO A 46 -9.17 -13.88 14.27
CA PRO A 46 -7.87 -13.41 13.78
C PRO A 46 -7.36 -14.30 12.63
N ALA A 47 -6.42 -13.78 11.85
CA ALA A 47 -5.76 -14.57 10.83
C ALA A 47 -4.96 -15.72 11.46
N VAL A 48 -4.87 -16.83 10.73
CA VAL A 48 -4.14 -18.03 11.14
C VAL A 48 -3.29 -18.56 10.00
N TYR A 49 -2.18 -19.22 10.34
CA TYR A 49 -1.36 -19.93 9.37
C TYR A 49 -1.06 -21.34 9.89
N THR A 50 -2.02 -22.24 9.68
CA THR A 50 -1.94 -23.66 10.06
C THR A 50 -1.98 -24.56 8.82
N PRO A 51 -1.70 -25.86 8.94
CA PRO A 51 -1.86 -26.79 7.83
C PRO A 51 -3.29 -26.85 7.25
N GLU A 52 -4.31 -26.63 8.08
CA GLU A 52 -5.72 -26.69 7.70
C GLU A 52 -6.22 -25.39 7.08
N LEU A 53 -5.73 -24.24 7.55
CA LEU A 53 -6.13 -22.92 7.05
C LEU A 53 -4.94 -21.94 7.07
N LYS A 54 -4.58 -21.45 5.89
CA LYS A 54 -3.47 -20.53 5.66
C LYS A 54 -3.99 -19.13 5.32
N TYR A 55 -3.49 -18.13 6.02
CA TYR A 55 -3.60 -16.73 5.61
C TYR A 55 -2.24 -16.27 5.09
N VAL A 56 -2.19 -15.83 3.84
CA VAL A 56 -1.00 -15.26 3.22
C VAL A 56 -1.30 -13.82 2.82
N CYS A 57 -0.58 -12.88 3.40
CA CYS A 57 -0.78 -11.45 3.17
C CYS A 57 0.45 -10.86 2.52
N ILE A 58 0.31 -10.41 1.27
CA ILE A 58 1.41 -9.91 0.46
C ILE A 58 1.25 -8.40 0.28
N ALA A 59 2.28 -7.67 0.67
CA ALA A 59 2.36 -6.22 0.56
C ALA A 59 3.46 -5.80 -0.44
N GLY A 60 3.22 -4.72 -1.17
CA GLY A 60 4.21 -4.05 -1.98
C GLY A 60 4.83 -2.87 -1.24
N ARG A 61 6.12 -2.63 -1.47
CA ARG A 61 6.88 -1.49 -0.95
C ARG A 61 7.44 -0.68 -2.11
N TYR A 62 6.54 -0.10 -2.90
CA TYR A 62 6.90 0.71 -4.06
C TYR A 62 7.40 2.10 -3.68
N ILE A 63 6.70 2.79 -2.78
CA ILE A 63 7.02 4.16 -2.41
C ILE A 63 6.68 4.45 -0.94
N GLN A 64 7.57 5.18 -0.28
CA GLN A 64 7.29 5.76 1.02
C GLN A 64 6.52 7.07 0.85
N GLY A 65 5.36 7.17 1.50
CA GLY A 65 4.58 8.40 1.54
C GLY A 65 5.28 9.49 2.35
N ALA A 66 4.74 10.71 2.29
CA ALA A 66 5.16 11.81 3.13
C ALA A 66 3.97 12.70 3.57
N PRO A 67 4.08 13.42 4.71
CA PRO A 67 3.10 14.42 5.09
C PRO A 67 3.02 15.59 4.10
N LEU A 68 1.84 16.20 3.93
CA LEU A 68 1.67 17.41 3.09
C LEU A 68 2.52 18.58 3.58
N THR A 69 2.65 18.74 4.89
CA THR A 69 3.43 19.80 5.53
C THR A 69 4.47 19.18 6.46
N GLY A 70 5.72 19.56 6.26
CA GLY A 70 6.87 19.24 7.11
C GLY A 70 7.88 20.37 6.96
N ASN A 71 8.47 20.82 8.08
CA ASN A 71 9.30 22.03 8.19
C ASN A 71 10.38 22.13 7.09
N THR A 72 10.06 22.85 6.03
CA THR A 72 11.04 23.50 5.16
C THR A 72 10.57 24.93 5.04
N ILE A 73 11.38 25.88 5.51
CA ILE A 73 11.21 27.29 5.15
C ILE A 73 11.34 27.34 3.63
N ALA A 74 10.21 27.38 2.93
CA ALA A 74 10.15 27.64 1.51
C ALA A 74 8.88 28.43 1.27
N THR A 75 9.11 29.60 0.69
CA THR A 75 8.20 30.70 0.37
C THR A 75 6.85 30.25 -0.17
N THR A 76 5.81 30.91 0.33
CA THR A 76 4.47 30.98 -0.25
C THR A 76 4.55 31.16 -1.76
N ASP A 77 4.03 30.20 -2.52
CA ASP A 77 3.39 30.45 -3.81
C ASP A 77 2.34 29.34 -4.04
N ASP A 78 1.09 29.76 -3.86
CA ASP A 78 -0.16 29.34 -4.46
C ASP A 78 -0.53 27.86 -4.66
N ILE A 79 -1.61 27.52 -3.94
CA ILE A 79 -2.52 26.41 -4.18
C ILE A 79 -3.28 26.68 -5.48
N LEU A 80 -3.13 25.82 -6.50
CA LEU A 80 -4.14 25.65 -7.54
C LEU A 80 -4.39 24.17 -7.78
N ALA A 81 -5.64 23.76 -7.50
CA ALA A 81 -6.17 22.46 -7.90
C ALA A 81 -6.29 22.40 -9.42
N VAL A 82 -5.90 21.28 -10.02
CA VAL A 82 -6.20 20.97 -11.43
C VAL A 82 -6.69 19.53 -11.51
N ASP A 83 -7.94 19.40 -11.95
CA ASP A 83 -8.56 18.17 -12.44
C ASP A 83 -7.75 17.58 -13.63
N THR A 84 -7.57 16.27 -13.62
CA THR A 84 -7.02 15.38 -14.67
C THR A 84 -7.64 15.55 -16.07
N PRO A 85 -7.14 14.88 -17.15
CA PRO A 85 -5.82 14.25 -17.39
C PRO A 85 -5.21 14.61 -18.77
N SER A 86 -3.88 14.53 -18.96
CA SER A 86 -3.27 14.21 -20.27
C SER A 86 -1.76 14.04 -20.15
N ASP A 87 -1.24 13.07 -20.90
CA ASP A 87 0.16 12.75 -21.12
C ASP A 87 1.05 13.98 -21.39
N ILE A 88 2.11 14.13 -20.60
CA ILE A 88 3.36 14.76 -21.04
C ILE A 88 4.54 14.08 -20.34
N ALA A 89 5.51 13.67 -21.17
CA ALA A 89 6.71 12.92 -20.87
C ALA A 89 7.48 13.42 -19.63
N GLU A 90 7.90 12.47 -18.78
CA GLU A 90 8.95 12.73 -17.79
C GLU A 90 10.25 13.06 -18.53
N ALA A 91 10.69 14.31 -18.41
CA ALA A 91 12.00 14.73 -18.85
C ALA A 91 13.05 14.08 -17.95
N VAL A 92 13.80 13.14 -18.52
CA VAL A 92 15.03 12.59 -17.94
C VAL A 92 16.06 13.72 -17.86
N MET A 93 16.34 14.19 -16.65
CA MET A 93 17.51 15.03 -16.39
C MET A 93 18.61 14.18 -15.73
N VAL A 94 19.54 13.74 -16.57
CA VAL A 94 20.84 13.22 -16.12
C VAL A 94 21.63 14.40 -15.55
N SER A 95 22.06 14.29 -14.31
CA SER A 95 23.14 15.11 -13.77
C SER A 95 23.99 14.25 -12.86
N THR A 96 25.17 13.90 -13.38
CA THR A 96 26.29 13.36 -12.64
C THR A 96 26.81 14.41 -11.67
N ASN A 97 26.59 14.23 -10.37
CA ASN A 97 27.55 14.62 -9.34
C ASN A 97 27.17 14.05 -7.97
N ASP A 98 28.06 13.22 -7.44
CA ASP A 98 28.07 12.76 -6.06
C ASP A 98 28.21 13.96 -5.10
N LYS A 99 27.07 14.34 -4.51
CA LYS A 99 26.96 14.93 -3.17
C LYS A 99 25.52 14.68 -2.72
N SER A 100 25.36 13.77 -1.76
CA SER A 100 24.09 13.40 -1.14
C SER A 100 23.45 14.60 -0.43
N THR A 101 22.79 15.47 -1.18
CA THR A 101 21.76 16.36 -0.66
C THR A 101 20.50 15.52 -0.52
N GLN A 102 20.02 15.32 0.71
CA GLN A 102 18.68 14.78 0.96
C GLN A 102 17.67 15.77 0.37
N SER A 103 17.34 15.59 -0.91
CA SER A 103 16.17 16.23 -1.50
C SER A 103 14.97 15.81 -0.66
N GLY A 104 14.17 16.80 -0.24
CA GLY A 104 12.95 16.53 0.53
C GLY A 104 11.96 15.64 -0.23
N PRO A 105 10.88 15.18 0.43
CA PRO A 105 9.92 14.28 -0.18
C PRO A 105 9.27 14.89 -1.43
N THR A 106 9.17 14.09 -2.50
CA THR A 106 8.56 14.49 -3.78
C THR A 106 7.08 14.82 -3.63
N LEU A 107 6.51 15.61 -4.55
CA LEU A 107 5.06 15.89 -4.57
C LEU A 107 4.24 14.60 -4.66
N ARG A 108 4.72 13.62 -5.43
CA ARG A 108 4.13 12.29 -5.54
C ARG A 108 4.10 11.55 -4.19
N ALA A 109 5.21 11.56 -3.45
CA ALA A 109 5.26 10.96 -2.11
C ALA A 109 4.29 11.66 -1.15
N ARG A 110 4.13 12.99 -1.24
CA ARG A 110 3.16 13.73 -0.42
C ARG A 110 1.71 13.38 -0.75
N PHE A 111 1.37 13.29 -2.03
CA PHE A 111 0.03 12.91 -2.48
C PHE A 111 -0.32 11.48 -2.04
N ILE A 112 0.56 10.52 -2.29
CA ILE A 112 0.38 9.12 -1.86
C ILE A 112 0.33 9.01 -0.33
N GLY A 113 1.18 9.77 0.38
CA GLY A 113 1.15 9.84 1.83
C GLY A 113 -0.20 10.29 2.39
N GLN A 114 -0.93 11.18 1.70
CA GLN A 114 -2.30 11.49 2.13
C GLN A 114 -3.27 10.34 1.94
N GLY A 115 -3.14 9.56 0.86
CA GLY A 115 -3.88 8.31 0.67
C GLY A 115 -3.61 7.34 1.82
N TYR A 116 -2.35 7.05 2.11
CA TYR A 116 -1.96 6.18 3.23
C TYR A 116 -2.47 6.68 4.58
N LYS A 117 -2.48 7.99 4.79
CA LYS A 117 -3.02 8.59 6.00
C LYS A 117 -4.52 8.27 6.17
N GLN A 118 -5.30 8.24 5.09
CA GLN A 118 -6.71 7.84 5.17
C GLN A 118 -6.88 6.37 5.55
N VAL A 119 -5.93 5.50 5.17
CA VAL A 119 -5.99 4.06 5.43
C VAL A 119 -5.47 3.68 6.82
N CYS A 120 -4.31 4.22 7.23
CA CYS A 120 -3.61 3.79 8.44
C CYS A 120 -3.35 4.91 9.47
N GLY A 121 -3.82 6.14 9.19
CA GLY A 121 -3.60 7.31 10.04
C GLY A 121 -2.23 7.97 9.91
N ARG A 122 -1.29 7.38 9.15
CA ARG A 122 0.07 7.90 8.95
C ARG A 122 0.38 8.15 7.48
N ALA A 123 1.11 9.22 7.21
CA ALA A 123 1.48 9.61 5.84
C ALA A 123 2.89 9.15 5.45
N ASP A 124 3.75 8.86 6.40
CA ASP A 124 5.19 8.62 6.30
C ASP A 124 5.55 7.13 6.30
N VAL A 125 4.71 6.30 5.69
CA VAL A 125 4.84 4.83 5.67
C VAL A 125 5.10 4.30 4.26
N TRP A 126 5.71 3.11 4.17
CA TRP A 126 5.85 2.37 2.92
C TRP A 126 4.53 1.76 2.48
N GLY A 127 4.35 1.60 1.17
CA GLY A 127 3.23 0.89 0.58
C GLY A 127 3.38 0.73 -0.93
N ASP A 128 2.36 0.16 -1.55
CA ASP A 128 2.34 -0.19 -2.97
C ASP A 128 1.80 0.94 -3.87
N GLY A 129 1.70 2.16 -3.34
CA GLY A 129 1.14 3.34 -3.99
C GLY A 129 -0.35 3.57 -3.71
N VAL A 130 -1.05 2.58 -3.13
CA VAL A 130 -2.46 2.68 -2.73
C VAL A 130 -2.64 2.27 -1.27
N VAL A 131 -2.13 1.09 -0.91
CA VAL A 131 -2.27 0.52 0.43
C VAL A 131 -0.93 0.54 1.16
N PRO A 132 -0.88 1.13 2.37
CA PRO A 132 0.32 1.10 3.18
C PRO A 132 0.60 -0.33 3.67
N GLU A 133 1.86 -0.73 3.66
CA GLU A 133 2.32 -2.07 4.06
C GLU A 133 1.78 -2.49 5.43
N VAL A 134 1.79 -1.55 6.38
CA VAL A 134 1.31 -1.75 7.76
C VAL A 134 -0.18 -2.12 7.84
N SER A 135 -0.96 -1.80 6.82
CA SER A 135 -2.37 -2.18 6.72
C SER A 135 -2.58 -3.41 5.84
N ALA A 136 -1.59 -3.80 5.03
CA ALA A 136 -1.66 -4.98 4.18
C ALA A 136 -1.26 -6.28 4.88
N HIS A 137 -0.62 -6.18 6.04
CA HIS A 137 -0.26 -7.31 6.89
C HIS A 137 -1.31 -7.57 7.97
N LEU A 138 -1.47 -8.84 8.33
CA LEU A 138 -2.33 -9.30 9.43
C LEU A 138 -1.51 -10.11 10.44
N GLU A 139 -1.71 -9.84 11.72
CA GLU A 139 -1.12 -10.67 12.79
C GLU A 139 -1.67 -12.10 12.68
N GLY A 140 -0.78 -13.10 12.79
CA GLY A 140 -1.11 -14.52 12.65
C GLY A 140 -1.09 -15.07 11.21
N ALA A 141 -0.99 -14.20 10.20
CA ALA A 141 -0.78 -14.60 8.80
C ALA A 141 0.72 -14.79 8.46
N LEU A 142 0.99 -15.51 7.36
CA LEU A 142 2.27 -15.40 6.66
C LEU A 142 2.31 -14.06 5.92
N ASN A 143 3.06 -13.11 6.46
CA ASN A 143 3.23 -11.77 5.89
C ASN A 143 4.48 -11.71 5.01
N ILE A 144 4.32 -11.26 3.76
CA ILE A 144 5.40 -11.13 2.77
C ILE A 144 5.40 -9.69 2.25
N SER A 145 6.58 -9.13 2.05
CA SER A 145 6.76 -7.81 1.44
C SER A 145 7.67 -7.88 0.23
N PHE A 146 7.26 -7.24 -0.86
CA PHE A 146 8.07 -7.12 -2.07
C PHE A 146 8.47 -5.67 -2.32
N ASP A 147 9.78 -5.41 -2.35
CA ASP A 147 10.34 -4.09 -2.66
C ASP A 147 10.08 -3.70 -4.12
N GLY A 148 9.73 -2.43 -4.34
CA GLY A 148 9.46 -1.90 -5.68
C GLY A 148 8.13 -2.34 -6.31
N VAL A 149 7.32 -3.16 -5.62
CA VAL A 149 6.05 -3.67 -6.17
C VAL A 149 4.90 -2.70 -5.96
N TYR A 150 4.28 -2.30 -7.06
CA TYR A 150 3.12 -1.42 -7.16
C TYR A 150 1.79 -2.17 -7.07
N HIS A 151 0.72 -1.44 -6.79
CA HIS A 151 -0.58 -2.00 -6.44
C HIS A 151 -1.28 -2.74 -7.58
N SER A 152 -1.28 -2.18 -8.79
CA SER A 152 -2.21 -2.61 -9.85
C SER A 152 -1.58 -2.50 -11.24
N PRO A 153 -2.17 -3.13 -12.28
CA PRO A 153 -1.62 -3.06 -13.62
C PRO A 153 -1.69 -1.63 -14.21
N VAL A 154 -2.63 -0.79 -13.72
CA VAL A 154 -2.86 0.56 -14.24
C VAL A 154 -1.74 1.48 -13.77
N GLY A 155 -0.93 1.95 -14.73
CA GLY A 155 0.29 2.67 -14.40
C GLY A 155 1.28 1.73 -13.73
N SER A 156 1.54 0.57 -14.31
CA SER A 156 2.66 -0.30 -13.99
C SER A 156 3.39 -0.64 -15.29
N ASP A 157 4.60 -1.14 -15.15
CA ASP A 157 5.37 -1.75 -16.23
C ASP A 157 6.26 -2.85 -15.62
N ASP A 158 6.53 -3.92 -16.36
CA ASP A 158 7.18 -5.11 -15.80
C ASP A 158 8.65 -4.90 -15.39
N GLU A 159 9.25 -3.74 -15.69
CA GLU A 159 10.68 -3.48 -15.48
C GLU A 159 10.93 -2.49 -14.34
N GLN A 160 10.38 -1.28 -14.42
CA GLN A 160 10.64 -0.15 -13.52
C GLN A 160 9.60 -0.03 -12.40
N ARG A 161 8.36 -0.45 -12.67
CA ARG A 161 7.25 -0.41 -11.71
C ARG A 161 6.43 -1.70 -11.81
N PRO A 162 7.02 -2.86 -11.46
CA PRO A 162 6.28 -4.10 -11.50
C PRO A 162 5.13 -4.07 -10.50
N TRP A 163 4.05 -4.78 -10.80
CA TRP A 163 2.91 -4.96 -9.89
C TRP A 163 2.77 -6.44 -9.51
N TYR A 164 1.85 -6.78 -8.61
CA TYR A 164 1.72 -8.16 -8.12
C TYR A 164 1.54 -9.20 -9.25
N GLY A 165 0.94 -8.82 -10.38
CA GLY A 165 0.74 -9.68 -11.55
C GLY A 165 1.88 -9.67 -12.57
N SER A 166 2.90 -8.82 -12.43
CA SER A 166 4.06 -8.81 -13.32
C SER A 166 4.75 -10.18 -13.31
N PRO A 167 5.22 -10.73 -14.45
CA PRO A 167 5.72 -12.11 -14.53
C PRO A 167 6.85 -12.43 -13.54
N ALA A 168 7.72 -11.46 -13.25
CA ALA A 168 8.80 -11.60 -12.28
C ALA A 168 8.31 -11.65 -10.82
N ILE A 169 7.19 -10.99 -10.51
CA ILE A 169 6.60 -10.94 -9.17
C ILE A 169 5.63 -12.11 -8.98
N LEU A 170 4.79 -12.41 -9.98
CA LEU A 170 3.85 -13.53 -9.97
C LEU A 170 4.53 -14.85 -9.62
N LYS A 171 5.69 -15.13 -10.22
CA LYS A 171 6.49 -16.35 -9.94
C LYS A 171 6.89 -16.48 -8.47
N GLN A 172 7.02 -15.36 -7.75
CA GLN A 172 7.43 -15.35 -6.36
C GLN A 172 6.32 -15.77 -5.40
N TRP A 173 5.04 -15.64 -5.77
CA TRP A 173 3.94 -15.92 -4.84
C TRP A 173 2.88 -16.90 -5.35
N VAL A 174 2.77 -17.13 -6.66
CA VAL A 174 1.74 -18.00 -7.24
C VAL A 174 1.80 -19.44 -6.71
N HIS A 175 2.98 -19.89 -6.27
CA HIS A 175 3.18 -21.21 -5.72
C HIS A 175 2.38 -21.45 -4.42
N HIS A 176 2.02 -20.39 -3.67
CA HIS A 176 1.15 -20.50 -2.51
C HIS A 176 -0.26 -20.97 -2.86
N LEU A 177 -0.74 -20.69 -4.09
CA LEU A 177 -2.05 -21.15 -4.55
C LEU A 177 -2.10 -22.65 -4.85
N LEU A 178 -0.93 -23.29 -4.98
CA LEU A 178 -0.79 -24.69 -5.38
C LEU A 178 -0.39 -25.59 -4.20
N SER A 179 -0.33 -25.04 -2.98
CA SER A 179 0.31 -25.64 -1.80
C SER A 179 -0.62 -25.93 -0.63
#